data_AF-A0A1W9TY99-F1
#
_entry.id   AF-A0A1W9TY99-F1
#
_cell.length_a   1.000
_cell.length_b   1.000
_cell.length_c   1.000
_cell.angle_alpha   90.00
_cell.angle_beta   90.00
_cell.angle_gamma   90.00
#
_symmetry.space_group_name_H-M   'P 1'
#
loop_
_entity.id
_entity.type
_entity.pdbx_description
1 polymer ?
#
loop_
_entity_poly.entity_id
_entity_poly.type
_entity_poly.pdbx_seq_one_letter_code
_entity_poly.pdbx_strand_id
1 'polypeptide(L)'
;MLPVIRCDEHLYSVPKIDLGKGDIKDFINELSGFHEQFADCFQRNESRNHFFKYMSGQFSPIERKSIEPIALAVKDGNVRAMQRFVSDAPWDDNKMIAKCCQTILRNCRKSR
;
A
#
# COMPACT_ATOMS: atom_id res chain seq x y z
N MET A 1 -3.63 29.98 -10.83
CA MET A 1 -2.60 29.57 -11.79
C MET A 1 -1.59 28.71 -11.07
N LEU A 2 -1.25 27.54 -11.59
CA LEU A 2 -0.16 26.73 -11.04
C LEU A 2 1.18 27.36 -11.46
N PRO A 3 2.21 27.31 -10.60
CA PRO A 3 3.54 27.83 -10.92
C PRO A 3 4.14 27.07 -12.12
N VAL A 4 4.81 27.79 -13.03
CA VAL A 4 5.43 27.30 -14.29
C VAL A 4 6.35 26.10 -14.09
N ILE A 5 6.92 25.96 -12.89
CA ILE A 5 7.79 24.84 -12.48
C ILE A 5 7.07 23.48 -12.57
N ARG A 6 5.73 23.45 -12.54
CA ARG A 6 4.92 22.23 -12.67
C ARG A 6 4.38 21.98 -14.08
N CYS A 7 4.70 22.82 -15.06
CA CYS A 7 4.17 22.69 -16.41
C CYS A 7 4.89 21.60 -17.23
N ASP A 8 6.13 21.25 -16.88
CA ASP A 8 6.98 20.31 -17.63
C ASP A 8 7.25 18.97 -16.88
N GLU A 9 6.48 18.62 -15.84
CA GLU A 9 6.70 17.40 -15.03
C GLU A 9 6.40 16.06 -15.75
N HIS A 10 6.14 16.07 -17.06
CA HIS A 10 5.88 14.85 -17.86
C HIS A 10 7.06 14.43 -18.77
N LEU A 11 8.28 14.91 -18.52
CA LEU A 11 9.47 14.65 -19.35
C LEU A 11 10.07 13.24 -19.24
N TYR A 12 9.52 12.36 -18.42
CA TYR A 12 10.00 10.99 -18.32
C TYR A 12 9.13 10.06 -19.16
N SER A 13 9.75 9.37 -20.12
CA SER A 13 9.10 8.26 -20.80
C SER A 13 8.73 7.21 -19.76
N VAL A 14 7.43 7.06 -19.49
CA VAL A 14 6.94 5.96 -18.66
C VAL A 14 7.48 4.67 -19.27
N PRO A 15 8.30 3.88 -18.53
CA PRO A 15 8.78 2.62 -19.04
C PRO A 15 7.59 1.79 -19.51
N LYS A 16 7.62 1.36 -20.77
CA LYS A 16 6.58 0.48 -21.32
C LYS A 16 6.82 -0.91 -20.73
N ILE A 17 6.19 -1.17 -19.60
CA ILE A 17 6.16 -2.49 -18.99
C ILE A 17 5.11 -3.29 -19.76
N ASP A 18 5.51 -4.37 -20.43
CA ASP A 18 4.59 -5.31 -21.05
C ASP A 18 3.94 -6.14 -19.95
N LEU A 19 2.67 -5.86 -19.65
CA LEU A 19 1.92 -6.50 -18.56
C LEU A 19 0.90 -7.47 -19.15
N GLY A 20 1.13 -8.76 -18.96
CA GLY A 20 0.19 -9.82 -19.24
C GLY A 20 -0.80 -10.04 -18.10
N LYS A 21 -1.87 -10.81 -18.39
CA LYS A 21 -2.84 -11.23 -17.36
C LYS A 21 -2.23 -12.10 -16.26
N GLY A 22 -1.12 -12.80 -16.56
CA GLY A 22 -0.36 -13.60 -15.59
C GLY A 22 0.32 -12.71 -14.55
N ASP A 23 0.97 -11.64 -15.00
CA ASP A 23 1.70 -10.70 -14.13
C ASP A 23 0.79 -10.03 -13.10
N ILE A 24 -0.49 -9.80 -13.46
CA ILE A 24 -1.49 -9.28 -12.50
C ILE A 24 -1.69 -10.25 -11.33
N LYS A 25 -1.77 -11.56 -11.61
CA LYS A 25 -1.95 -12.57 -10.55
C LYS A 25 -0.70 -12.66 -9.68
N ASP A 26 0.47 -12.67 -10.31
CA ASP A 26 1.74 -12.73 -9.60
C ASP A 26 1.93 -11.49 -8.72
N PHE A 27 1.59 -10.30 -9.21
CA PHE A 27 1.60 -9.07 -8.42
C PHE A 27 0.65 -9.12 -7.22
N ILE A 28 -0.57 -9.65 -7.39
CA ILE A 28 -1.52 -9.83 -6.27
C ILE A 28 -0.95 -10.81 -5.24
N ASN A 29 -0.35 -11.91 -5.67
CA ASN A 29 0.26 -12.90 -4.79
C ASN A 29 1.46 -12.31 -4.04
N GLU A 30 2.33 -11.55 -4.72
CA GLU A 30 3.45 -10.86 -4.09
C GLU A 30 2.99 -9.81 -3.09
N LEU A 31 1.96 -9.03 -3.42
CA LEU A 31 1.37 -8.06 -2.50
C LEU A 31 0.77 -8.73 -1.26
N SER A 32 0.11 -9.87 -1.43
CA SER A 32 -0.39 -10.69 -0.31
C SER A 32 0.77 -11.23 0.55
N GLY A 33 1.81 -11.77 -0.07
CA GLY A 33 2.99 -12.26 0.65
C GLY A 33 3.77 -11.14 1.35
N PHE A 34 3.75 -9.92 0.82
CA PHE A 34 4.27 -8.74 1.51
C PHE A 34 3.43 -8.39 2.72
N HIS A 35 2.11 -8.35 2.57
CA HIS A 35 1.16 -8.09 3.66
C HIS A 35 1.33 -9.07 4.82
N GLU A 36 1.46 -10.36 4.53
CA GLU A 36 1.59 -11.43 5.54
C GLU A 36 2.82 -11.27 6.43
N GLN A 37 3.90 -10.66 5.93
CA GLN A 37 5.11 -10.43 6.73
C GLN A 37 4.85 -9.53 7.95
N PHE A 38 3.77 -8.74 7.94
CA PHE A 38 3.39 -7.83 9.02
C PHE A 38 2.24 -8.35 9.87
N ALA A 39 1.76 -9.59 9.63
CA ALA A 39 0.60 -10.14 10.33
C ALA A 39 0.75 -10.16 11.86
N ASP A 40 1.97 -10.34 12.34
CA ASP A 40 2.38 -10.38 13.75
C ASP A 40 2.75 -8.99 14.32
N CYS A 41 2.58 -7.91 13.55
CA CYS A 41 2.60 -6.52 14.03
C CYS A 41 1.22 -6.07 14.52
N PHE A 42 0.17 -6.87 14.25
CA PHE A 42 -1.19 -6.58 14.63
C PHE A 42 -1.70 -7.58 15.67
N GLN A 43 -2.36 -7.06 16.71
CA GLN A 43 -2.93 -7.91 17.77
C GLN A 43 -4.20 -8.66 17.34
N ARG A 44 -4.92 -8.14 16.34
CA ARG A 44 -6.22 -8.66 15.90
C ARG A 44 -6.19 -9.10 14.44
N ASN A 45 -6.94 -10.14 14.11
CA ASN A 45 -7.02 -10.65 12.74
C ASN A 45 -7.76 -9.66 11.82
N GLU A 46 -8.75 -8.94 12.32
CA GLU A 46 -9.50 -7.93 11.56
C GLU A 46 -8.60 -6.77 11.11
N SER A 47 -7.63 -6.37 11.95
CA SER A 47 -6.64 -5.34 11.63
C SER A 47 -5.80 -5.72 10.41
N ARG A 48 -5.50 -7.01 10.23
CA ARG A 48 -4.78 -7.49 9.04
C ARG A 48 -5.60 -7.24 7.78
N ASN A 49 -6.90 -7.51 7.81
CA ASN A 49 -7.78 -7.26 6.67
C ASN A 49 -7.90 -5.76 6.36
N HIS A 50 -8.00 -4.91 7.39
CA HIS A 50 -8.01 -3.46 7.21
C HIS A 50 -6.70 -2.93 6.64
N PHE A 51 -5.56 -3.48 7.05
CA PHE A 51 -4.25 -3.15 6.50
C PHE A 51 -4.18 -3.47 5.00
N PHE A 52 -4.63 -4.66 4.59
CA PHE A 52 -4.65 -5.05 3.18
C PHE A 52 -5.55 -4.14 2.33
N LYS A 53 -6.76 -3.83 2.84
CA LYS A 53 -7.68 -2.88 2.19
C LYS A 53 -7.08 -1.49 2.05
N TYR A 54 -6.41 -1.01 3.09
CA TYR A 54 -5.72 0.28 3.06
C TYR A 54 -4.62 0.30 2.00
N MET A 55 -3.74 -0.70 1.95
CA MET A 55 -2.71 -0.82 0.92
C MET A 55 -3.29 -0.91 -0.50
N SER A 56 -4.34 -1.71 -0.69
CA SER A 56 -5.03 -1.81 -1.98
C SER A 56 -5.55 -0.44 -2.45
N GLY A 57 -6.11 0.35 -1.53
CA GLY A 57 -6.53 1.72 -1.80
C GLY A 57 -5.38 2.65 -2.17
N GLN A 58 -4.22 2.52 -1.52
CA GLN A 58 -3.04 3.32 -1.84
C GLN A 58 -2.59 3.11 -3.29
N PHE A 59 -2.62 1.87 -3.78
CA PHE A 59 -2.25 1.54 -5.16
C PHE A 59 -3.38 1.72 -6.20
N SER A 60 -4.60 1.99 -5.79
CA SER A 60 -5.74 2.18 -6.70
C SER A 60 -5.60 3.45 -7.57
N PRO A 61 -6.42 3.66 -8.61
CA PRO A 61 -6.37 4.89 -9.41
C PRO A 61 -7.08 6.10 -8.78
N ILE A 62 -7.56 6.01 -7.52
CA ILE A 62 -8.28 7.13 -6.89
C ILE A 62 -7.35 8.34 -6.66
N GLU A 63 -7.88 9.54 -6.92
CA GLU A 63 -7.14 10.80 -6.82
C GLU A 63 -6.77 11.15 -5.36
N ARG A 64 -7.70 10.96 -4.43
CA ARG A 64 -7.50 11.27 -3.00
C ARG A 64 -7.20 9.99 -2.23
N LYS A 65 -6.00 9.91 -1.66
CA LYS A 65 -5.48 8.75 -0.89
C LYS A 65 -5.74 8.79 0.61
N SER A 66 -6.75 9.53 1.04
CA SER A 66 -7.18 9.52 2.45
C SER A 66 -8.02 8.27 2.75
N ILE A 67 -8.21 7.97 4.04
CA ILE A 67 -8.84 6.74 4.51
C ILE A 67 -10.29 6.59 3.98
N GLU A 68 -11.06 7.68 3.96
CA GLU A 68 -12.46 7.65 3.56
C GLU A 68 -12.65 7.33 2.06
N PRO A 69 -12.03 8.04 1.10
CA PRO A 69 -12.06 7.67 -0.31
C PRO A 69 -11.59 6.23 -0.56
N ILE A 70 -10.53 5.80 0.12
CA ILE A 70 -10.04 4.42 0.04
C ILE A 70 -11.12 3.45 0.49
N ALA A 71 -11.74 3.68 1.65
CA ALA A 71 -12.76 2.80 2.21
C ALA A 71 -14.01 2.72 1.33
N LEU A 72 -14.37 3.80 0.62
CA LEU A 72 -15.48 3.80 -0.33
C LEU A 72 -15.14 3.07 -1.64
N ALA A 73 -13.87 3.07 -2.05
CA ALA A 73 -13.43 2.46 -3.30
C ALA A 73 -13.13 0.96 -3.20
N VAL A 74 -12.79 0.46 -2.00
CA VAL A 74 -12.45 -0.96 -1.78
C VAL A 74 -13.69 -1.78 -1.44
N LYS A 75 -13.73 -3.02 -1.94
CA LYS A 75 -14.81 -3.96 -1.65
C LYS A 75 -14.93 -4.21 -0.15
N ASP A 76 -16.16 -4.16 0.36
CA ASP A 76 -16.49 -4.33 1.78
C ASP A 76 -15.73 -3.37 2.71
N GLY A 77 -15.34 -2.20 2.19
CA GLY A 77 -14.67 -1.16 2.98
C GLY A 77 -15.63 -0.53 3.98
N ASN A 78 -15.14 -0.31 5.20
CA ASN A 78 -15.90 0.36 6.25
C ASN A 78 -15.08 1.55 6.73
N VAL A 79 -15.57 2.76 6.45
CA VAL A 79 -14.87 4.03 6.74
C VAL A 79 -14.46 4.09 8.21
N ARG A 80 -15.39 3.83 9.12
CA ARG A 80 -15.14 3.94 10.57
C ARG A 80 -14.16 2.91 11.08
N ALA A 81 -14.27 1.66 10.60
CA ALA A 81 -13.35 0.59 10.99
C ALA A 81 -11.93 0.86 10.48
N MET A 82 -11.80 1.35 9.24
CA MET A 82 -10.49 1.69 8.66
C MET A 82 -9.87 2.93 9.32
N GLN A 83 -10.66 3.93 9.68
CA GLN A 83 -10.19 5.07 10.47
C GLN A 83 -9.64 4.62 11.83
N ARG A 84 -10.41 3.81 12.57
CA ARG A 84 -9.96 3.23 13.85
C ARG A 84 -8.72 2.37 13.70
N PHE A 85 -8.61 1.62 12.60
CA PHE A 85 -7.43 0.80 12.34
C PHE A 85 -6.15 1.64 12.23
N VAL A 86 -6.20 2.78 11.54
CA VAL A 86 -5.03 3.65 11.35
C VAL A 86 -4.78 4.55 12.56
N SER A 87 -5.84 4.97 13.27
CA SER A 87 -5.74 5.93 14.38
C SER A 87 -5.56 5.28 15.76
N ASP A 88 -6.42 4.30 16.09
CA ASP A 88 -6.61 3.84 17.47
C ASP A 88 -6.13 2.41 17.71
N ALA A 89 -6.02 1.59 16.65
CA ALA A 89 -5.66 0.20 16.81
C ALA A 89 -4.20 0.06 17.22
N PRO A 90 -3.87 -0.78 18.22
CA PRO A 90 -2.49 -0.96 18.66
C PRO A 90 -1.68 -1.70 17.59
N TRP A 91 -0.65 -1.03 17.09
CA TRP A 91 0.36 -1.61 16.22
C TRP A 91 1.63 -1.83 17.06
N ASP A 92 2.36 -2.91 16.79
CA ASP A 92 3.73 -3.04 17.30
C ASP A 92 4.65 -2.19 16.42
N ASP A 93 4.70 -0.88 16.71
CA ASP A 93 5.41 0.12 15.90
C ASP A 93 6.88 -0.21 15.71
N ASN A 94 7.55 -0.63 16.79
CA ASN A 94 8.97 -1.00 16.76
C ASN A 94 9.21 -2.16 15.78
N LYS A 95 8.37 -3.19 15.86
CA LYS A 95 8.43 -4.35 14.97
C LYS A 95 8.08 -3.99 13.53
N MET A 96 7.09 -3.12 13.34
CA MET A 96 6.65 -2.65 12.04
C MET A 96 7.78 -1.89 11.32
N ILE A 97 8.43 -0.95 12.02
CA ILE A 97 9.56 -0.17 11.51
C ILE A 97 10.72 -1.10 11.18
N ALA A 98 11.10 -1.99 12.11
CA ALA A 98 12.22 -2.91 11.90
C ALA A 98 12.02 -3.79 10.66
N LYS A 99 10.82 -4.37 10.49
CA LYS A 99 10.48 -5.19 9.31
C LYS A 99 10.47 -4.37 8.03
N CYS A 100 9.90 -3.17 8.06
CA CYS A 100 9.88 -2.28 6.89
C CYS A 100 11.31 -1.95 6.43
N CYS A 101 12.16 -1.51 7.36
CA CYS A 101 13.57 -1.23 7.07
C CYS A 101 14.30 -2.48 6.52
N GLN A 102 14.09 -3.65 7.12
CA GLN A 102 14.70 -4.90 6.66
C GLN A 102 14.28 -5.26 5.23
N THR A 103 12.99 -5.13 4.90
CA THR A 103 12.46 -5.44 3.56
C THR A 103 12.98 -4.47 2.52
N ILE A 104 13.03 -3.17 2.81
CA ILE A 104 13.61 -2.16 1.93
C ILE A 104 15.09 -2.46 1.67
N LEU A 105 15.88 -2.69 2.72
CA LEU A 105 17.31 -3.00 2.59
C LEU A 105 17.56 -4.28 1.78
N ARG A 106 16.73 -5.31 1.96
CA ARG A 106 16.81 -6.56 1.19
C ARG A 106 16.57 -6.31 -0.31
N ASN A 107 15.58 -5.50 -0.66
CA ASN A 107 15.25 -5.21 -2.05
C ASN A 107 16.27 -4.28 -2.71
N CYS A 108 16.80 -3.29 -1.98
CA CYS A 108 17.90 -2.44 -2.47
C CYS A 108 19.19 -3.22 -2.74
N ARG A 109 19.45 -4.32 -2.01
CA ARG A 109 20.61 -5.21 -2.24
C ARG A 109 20.42 -6.14 -3.44
N LYS A 110 19.19 -6.54 -3.76
CA LYS A 110 18.89 -7.40 -4.93
C LYS A 110 18.89 -6.66 -6.26
N SER A 111 18.68 -5.34 -6.24
CA SER A 111 18.66 -4.49 -7.44
C SER A 111 20.04 -3.95 -7.85
N ARG A 112 21.11 -4.42 -7.19
CA ARG A 112 22.51 -4.06 -7.46
C ARG A 112 23.24 -5.27 -8.03
#